data_AF-A0A699ZUQ5-F1
#
_entry.id   AF-A0A699ZUQ5-F1
#
_cell.length_a   1.000
_cell.length_b   1.000
_cell.length_c   1.000
_cell.angle_alpha   90.00
_cell.angle_beta   90.00
_cell.angle_gamma   90.00
#
_symmetry.space_group_name_H-M   'P 1'
#
loop_
_entity.id
_entity.type
_entity.pdbx_description
1 polymer ?
#
loop_
_entity_poly.entity_id
_entity_poly.type
_entity_poly.pdbx_seq_one_letter_code
_entity_poly.pdbx_strand_id
1 'polypeptide(L)'
;MEHSHLDPTNPYSAAKAGAEMLCKAYITSYKMPIIITRGNNVYGPHQFPEKLIPKFTLLAARGKPLPVHGDGGSVRSYLFVEDVAEAFDCVLHKGTT
;
A
#
# COMPACT_ATOMS: atom_id res chain seq x y z
N MET A 1 0.38 -8.02 -17.11
CA MET A 1 1.36 -7.35 -16.22
C MET A 1 0.95 -5.89 -16.10
N GLU A 2 1.10 -5.26 -14.94
CA GLU A 2 0.97 -3.80 -14.90
C GLU A 2 2.12 -3.16 -15.68
N HIS A 3 1.79 -2.36 -16.69
CA HIS A 3 2.74 -1.74 -17.62
C HIS A 3 3.14 -0.31 -17.22
N SER A 4 2.78 0.15 -16.02
CA SER A 4 3.16 1.47 -15.52
C SER A 4 4.65 1.50 -15.18
N HIS A 5 5.34 2.53 -15.70
CA HIS A 5 6.72 2.81 -15.34
C HIS A 5 6.81 3.18 -13.85
N LEU A 6 7.81 2.62 -13.16
CA LEU A 6 8.14 3.01 -11.80
C LEU A 6 8.86 4.35 -11.84
N ASP A 7 8.18 5.43 -11.45
CA ASP A 7 8.74 6.78 -11.36
C ASP A 7 8.67 7.31 -9.91
N PRO A 8 9.54 6.81 -9.01
CA PRO A 8 9.50 7.16 -7.60
C PRO A 8 10.02 8.57 -7.34
N THR A 9 9.21 9.40 -6.68
CA THR A 9 9.56 10.79 -6.36
C THR A 9 10.16 11.01 -4.96
N ASN A 10 10.34 9.96 -4.16
CA ASN A 10 10.93 10.05 -2.82
C ASN A 10 11.69 8.76 -2.43
N PRO A 11 12.55 8.81 -1.39
CA PRO A 11 13.36 7.64 -1.01
C PRO A 11 12.56 6.40 -0.64
N TYR A 12 11.39 6.56 -0.01
CA TYR A 12 10.53 5.43 0.35
C TYR A 12 9.95 4.74 -0.90
N SER A 13 9.41 5.50 -1.85
CA SER A 13 8.91 4.93 -3.11
C SER A 13 10.04 4.36 -3.96
N ALA A 14 11.23 4.96 -3.94
CA ALA A 14 12.40 4.46 -4.64
C ALA A 14 12.87 3.10 -4.10
N ALA A 15 12.90 2.93 -2.77
CA ALA A 15 13.23 1.65 -2.15
C ALA A 15 12.21 0.55 -2.52
N LYS A 16 10.92 0.87 -2.56
CA LYS A 16 9.86 -0.06 -2.98
C LYS A 16 10.00 -0.45 -4.45
N ALA A 17 10.30 0.52 -5.33
CA ALA A 17 10.56 0.26 -6.75
C ALA A 17 11.80 -0.64 -6.95
N GLY A 18 12.89 -0.37 -6.22
CA GLY A 18 14.10 -1.19 -6.26
C GLY A 18 13.86 -2.64 -5.81
N ALA A 19 13.07 -2.84 -4.75
CA ALA A 19 12.68 -4.18 -4.29
C ALA A 19 11.87 -4.94 -5.36
N GLU A 20 10.94 -4.26 -6.04
CA GLU A 20 10.20 -4.86 -7.16
C GLU A 20 11.14 -5.29 -8.30
N MET A 21 12.10 -4.44 -8.67
CA MET A 21 13.08 -4.75 -9.72
C MET A 21 13.94 -5.95 -9.33
N LEU A 22 14.33 -6.06 -8.06
CA LEU A 22 15.08 -7.22 -7.56
C LEU A 22 14.27 -8.52 -7.70
N CYS A 23 13.01 -8.53 -7.28
CA CYS A 23 12.11 -9.68 -7.47
C CYS A 23 11.99 -10.07 -8.94
N LYS A 24 11.82 -9.10 -9.86
CA LYS A 24 11.78 -9.35 -11.31
C LYS A 24 13.08 -9.96 -11.85
N ALA A 25 14.23 -9.52 -11.34
CA ALA A 25 15.52 -10.11 -11.71
C ALA A 25 15.59 -11.59 -11.28
N TYR A 26 15.09 -11.94 -10.09
CA TYR A 26 15.04 -13.33 -9.63
C TYR A 26 14.08 -14.21 -10.44
N ILE A 27 12.90 -13.70 -10.82
CA ILE A 27 11.99 -14.39 -11.75
C ILE A 27 12.71 -14.66 -13.08
N THR A 28 13.42 -13.66 -13.60
CA THR A 28 14.06 -13.74 -14.93
C THR A 28 15.21 -14.73 -14.94
N SER A 29 16.13 -14.60 -13.98
CA SER A 29 17.37 -15.36 -13.90
C SER A 29 17.18 -16.78 -13.39
N TYR A 30 16.26 -16.99 -12.44
CA TYR A 30 16.15 -18.25 -11.70
C TYR A 30 14.77 -18.90 -11.79
N LYS A 31 13.82 -18.31 -12.55
CA LYS A 31 12.43 -18.81 -12.66
C LYS A 31 11.76 -18.98 -11.28
N MET A 32 12.15 -18.14 -10.33
CA MET A 32 11.60 -18.18 -8.97
C MET A 32 10.12 -17.79 -9.01
N PRO A 33 9.22 -18.56 -8.36
CA PRO A 33 7.78 -18.31 -8.40
C PRO A 33 7.43 -17.14 -7.45
N ILE A 34 7.59 -15.91 -7.95
CA ILE A 34 7.31 -14.68 -7.19
C ILE A 34 6.11 -13.97 -7.80
N ILE A 35 5.15 -13.58 -6.96
CA ILE A 35 4.04 -12.72 -7.33
C ILE A 35 4.20 -11.37 -6.62
N ILE A 36 3.97 -10.27 -7.34
CA ILE A 36 4.10 -8.91 -6.81
C ILE A 36 2.74 -8.24 -6.85
N THR A 37 2.25 -7.79 -5.68
CA THR A 37 1.00 -7.04 -5.55
C THR A 37 1.29 -5.59 -5.19
N ARG A 38 0.59 -4.64 -5.83
CA ARG A 38 0.66 -3.21 -5.50
C ARG A 38 -0.68 -2.77 -4.88
N GLY A 39 -0.64 -2.34 -3.62
CA GLY A 39 -1.83 -1.94 -2.86
C GLY A 39 -1.93 -0.42 -2.67
N ASN A 40 -3.16 0.06 -2.53
CA ASN A 40 -3.46 1.44 -2.13
C ASN A 40 -3.33 1.62 -0.60
N ASN A 41 -3.69 2.80 -0.08
CA ASN A 41 -3.68 3.03 1.36
C ASN A 41 -4.71 2.14 2.05
N VAL A 42 -4.26 1.28 2.96
CA VAL A 42 -5.13 0.38 3.70
C VAL A 42 -5.66 1.05 4.96
N TYR A 43 -6.92 0.81 5.31
CA TYR A 43 -7.53 1.26 6.56
C TYR A 43 -8.39 0.15 7.20
N GLY A 44 -8.56 0.21 8.52
CA GLY A 44 -9.40 -0.73 9.25
C GLY A 44 -8.97 -0.91 10.70
N PRO A 45 -9.56 -1.89 11.41
CA PRO A 45 -9.19 -2.26 12.77
C PRO A 45 -7.68 -2.54 12.92
N HIS A 46 -7.16 -2.37 14.13
CA HIS A 46 -5.75 -2.60 14.49
C HIS A 46 -4.71 -1.68 13.81
N GLN A 47 -5.14 -0.66 13.06
CA GLN A 47 -4.24 0.34 12.51
C GLN A 47 -3.77 1.32 13.60
N PHE A 48 -2.46 1.49 13.76
CA PHE A 48 -1.89 2.45 14.71
C PHE A 48 -2.36 3.89 14.39
N PRO A 49 -2.75 4.70 15.39
CA PRO A 49 -3.42 6.00 15.20
C PRO A 49 -2.47 7.15 14.79
N GLU A 50 -1.53 6.86 13.91
CA GLU A 50 -0.69 7.85 13.23
C GLU A 50 -1.25 8.21 11.84
N LYS A 51 -1.88 7.23 11.17
CA LYS A 51 -2.46 7.39 9.83
C LYS A 51 -3.74 8.22 9.86
N LEU A 52 -4.07 8.84 8.73
CA LEU A 52 -5.16 9.84 8.62
C LEU A 52 -6.47 9.37 9.27
N ILE A 53 -7.00 8.23 8.82
CA ILE A 53 -8.31 7.72 9.27
C ILE A 53 -8.33 7.45 10.79
N PRO A 54 -7.47 6.58 11.36
CA PRO A 54 -7.54 6.30 12.80
C PRO A 54 -7.18 7.52 13.67
N LYS A 55 -6.25 8.38 13.22
CA LYS A 55 -5.91 9.62 13.92
C LYS A 55 -7.10 10.58 13.98
N PHE A 56 -7.76 10.80 12.85
CA PHE A 56 -8.90 11.72 12.76
C PHE A 56 -10.10 11.18 13.52
N THR A 57 -10.40 9.88 13.42
CA THR A 57 -11.45 9.25 14.23
C THR A 57 -11.20 9.46 15.72
N LEU A 58 -9.95 9.28 16.19
CA LEU A 58 -9.59 9.48 17.59
C LEU A 58 -9.68 10.94 18.05
N LEU A 59 -9.23 11.88 17.22
CA LEU A 59 -9.28 13.31 17.53
C LEU A 59 -10.73 13.82 17.54
N ALA A 60 -11.54 13.43 16.56
CA ALA A 60 -12.96 13.76 16.48
C ALA A 60 -13.73 13.21 17.69
N ALA A 61 -13.49 11.95 18.06
CA ALA A 61 -14.10 11.33 19.25
C ALA A 61 -13.74 12.06 20.56
N ARG A 62 -12.63 12.79 20.59
CA ARG A 62 -12.17 13.59 21.75
C ARG A 62 -12.50 15.08 21.63
N GLY A 63 -13.23 15.50 20.60
CA GLY A 63 -13.51 16.92 20.34
C GLY A 63 -12.25 17.76 20.09
N LYS A 64 -11.17 17.15 19.62
CA LYS A 64 -9.90 17.84 19.36
C LYS A 64 -9.84 18.35 17.91
N PRO A 65 -9.06 19.41 17.63
CA PRO A 65 -8.84 19.89 16.27
C PRO A 65 -8.30 18.78 15.35
N LEU A 66 -8.74 18.78 14.09
CA LEU A 66 -8.31 17.85 13.06
C LEU A 66 -7.23 18.52 12.20
N PRO A 67 -5.93 18.18 12.38
CA PRO A 67 -4.86 18.88 11.68
C PRO A 67 -4.80 18.46 10.21
N VAL A 68 -4.92 19.43 9.31
CA VAL A 68 -4.71 19.26 7.86
C VAL A 68 -3.31 19.73 7.52
N HIS A 69 -2.53 18.88 6.82
CA HIS A 69 -1.20 19.23 6.35
C HIS A 69 -1.25 19.75 4.91
N GLY A 70 -0.50 20.81 4.61
CA GLY A 70 -0.54 21.48 3.31
C GLY A 70 -1.86 22.22 3.10
N ASP A 71 -2.40 22.13 1.90
CA ASP A 71 -3.67 22.75 1.48
C ASP A 71 -4.88 21.80 1.58
N GLY A 72 -4.66 20.53 1.95
CA GLY A 72 -5.71 19.51 1.98
C GLY A 72 -6.11 18.96 0.60
N GLY A 73 -5.46 19.36 -0.49
CA GLY A 73 -5.76 18.91 -1.86
C GLY A 73 -5.22 17.52 -2.22
N SER A 74 -4.56 16.83 -1.28
CA SER A 74 -3.97 15.52 -1.51
C SER A 74 -5.02 14.42 -1.65
N VAL A 75 -5.16 13.88 -2.86
CA VAL A 75 -6.06 12.74 -3.15
C VAL A 75 -5.36 11.42 -2.82
N ARG A 76 -6.09 10.48 -2.19
CA ARG A 76 -5.64 9.12 -1.90
C ARG A 76 -6.79 8.14 -2.10
N SER A 77 -6.50 6.97 -2.67
CA SER A 77 -7.44 5.84 -2.70
C SER A 77 -7.27 5.00 -1.43
N TYR A 78 -8.38 4.57 -0.85
CA TYR A 78 -8.41 3.74 0.36
C TYR A 78 -9.02 2.38 0.08
N LEU A 79 -8.46 1.34 0.70
CA LEU A 79 -8.94 -0.04 0.63
C LEU A 79 -9.11 -0.60 2.04
N PHE A 80 -10.21 -1.30 2.30
CA PHE A 80 -10.45 -1.86 3.63
C PHE A 80 -9.57 -3.07 3.89
N VAL A 81 -9.13 -3.25 5.15
CA VAL A 81 -8.14 -4.27 5.52
C VAL A 81 -8.59 -5.70 5.23
N GLU A 82 -9.88 -5.99 5.35
CA GLU A 82 -10.42 -7.34 5.07
C GLU A 82 -10.40 -7.64 3.56
N ASP A 83 -10.72 -6.67 2.70
CA ASP A 83 -10.59 -6.81 1.25
C ASP A 83 -9.15 -7.11 0.83
N VAL A 84 -8.18 -6.49 1.50
CA VAL A 84 -6.74 -6.75 1.27
C VAL A 84 -6.36 -8.17 1.68
N ALA A 85 -6.85 -8.63 2.83
CA ALA A 85 -6.59 -9.97 3.31
C ALA A 85 -7.18 -11.02 2.36
N GLU A 86 -8.42 -10.83 1.89
CA GLU A 86 -9.04 -11.69 0.90
C GLU A 86 -8.29 -11.69 -0.43
N ALA A 87 -7.83 -10.52 -0.89
CA ALA A 87 -7.02 -10.42 -2.10
C ALA A 87 -5.69 -11.20 -1.97
N PHE A 88 -5.02 -11.12 -0.82
CA PHE A 88 -3.80 -11.90 -0.56
C PHE A 88 -4.07 -13.40 -0.48
N ASP A 89 -5.16 -13.83 0.15
CA ASP A 89 -5.56 -15.24 0.20
C ASP A 89 -5.82 -15.79 -1.21
N CYS A 90 -6.52 -15.02 -2.05
CA CYS A 90 -6.79 -15.36 -3.43
C CYS A 90 -5.50 -15.47 -4.26
N VAL A 91 -4.60 -14.47 -4.15
CA VAL A 91 -3.31 -14.47 -4.85
C VAL A 91 -2.42 -15.62 -4.39
N LEU A 92 -2.41 -15.95 -3.10
CA LEU A 92 -1.62 -17.05 -2.57
C LEU A 92 -2.06 -18.41 -3.12
N HIS A 93 -3.37 -18.66 -3.18
CA HIS A 93 -3.91 -19.97 -3.58
C HIS A 93 -4.11 -20.13 -5.08
N LYS A 94 -4.41 -19.04 -5.80
CA LYS A 94 -4.83 -19.06 -7.20
C LYS A 94 -3.94 -18.22 -8.12
N GLY A 95 -2.99 -17.49 -7.56
CA GLY A 95 -2.07 -16.67 -8.33
C GLY A 95 -1.18 -17.51 -9.24
N THR A 96 -0.97 -17.03 -10.46
CA THR A 96 -0.06 -17.64 -11.43
C THR A 96 1.17 -16.74 -11.60
N THR A 97 2.35 -17.36 -11.66
CA THR A 97 3.66 -16.72 -11.82
C THR A 97 4.12 -16.72 -13.26
#